data_AF-R7ESD6-F1
#
_entry.id   AF-R7ESD6-F1
#
_cell.length_a   1.000
_cell.length_b   1.000
_cell.length_c   1.000
_cell.angle_alpha   90.00
_cell.angle_beta   90.00
_cell.angle_gamma   90.00
#
_symmetry.space_group_name_H-M   'P 1'
#
loop_
_entity.id
_entity.type
_entity.pdbx_description
1 polymer ?
#
loop_
_entity_poly.entity_id
_entity_poly.type
_entity_poly.pdbx_seq_one_letter_code
_entity_poly.pdbx_strand_id
1 'polypeptide(L)'
;MKPTSIIFIIVTVILACAGVLMCISANDMARKEGISLFDQHGDSENNFTQTFDIDEASLKKIVVNLGDVDVNVYGGAEKSHIDLINFTDGSYNLTSSKTQLTLSDIDGISGLINLDTFKINFNGFRNYLNYWKYRGRERTVNLYLDSSTSVIFIDLQTKTGNITLSDVDADCDYKLAAAKGDITLKNISTGSTVTVDSDKETAVKLDGVTARELILSAADGKVSISGSTFSHKIEATVKNGSFTYDRTEPDFSGFNVELRASGAIKVYGKETTGKFSEINIETPLVPVTPGEDTSETTEASDDESAETTETPKPDDMNTINVTVKNGTITIDNGAKG
;
A
#
# COMPACT_ATOMS: atom_id res chain seq x y z
N MET A 1 -26.51 45.93 0.77
CA MET A 1 -25.81 46.01 2.08
C MET A 1 -26.00 47.40 2.66
N LYS A 2 -26.21 47.53 3.98
CA LYS A 2 -26.26 48.85 4.62
C LYS A 2 -24.85 49.50 4.57
N PRO A 3 -24.73 50.82 4.37
CA PRO A 3 -23.44 51.51 4.22
C PRO A 3 -22.48 51.27 5.40
N THR A 4 -23.00 51.11 6.61
CA THR A 4 -22.22 50.75 7.80
C THR A 4 -21.54 49.39 7.68
N SER A 5 -22.18 48.39 7.06
CA SER A 5 -21.58 47.07 6.83
C SER A 5 -20.45 47.11 5.79
N ILE A 6 -20.54 48.02 4.81
CA ILE A 6 -19.49 48.19 3.79
C ILE A 6 -18.21 48.76 4.41
N ILE A 7 -18.36 49.75 5.31
CA ILE A 7 -17.23 50.35 6.03
C ILE A 7 -16.51 49.31 6.89
N PHE A 8 -17.25 48.48 7.64
CA PHE A 8 -16.66 47.41 8.44
C PHE A 8 -15.91 46.38 7.58
N ILE A 9 -16.44 46.02 6.41
CA ILE A 9 -15.74 45.11 5.49
C ILE A 9 -14.43 45.73 4.99
N ILE A 10 -14.46 47.00 4.58
CA ILE A 10 -13.26 47.71 4.10
C ILE A 10 -12.19 47.77 5.19
N VAL A 11 -12.55 48.12 6.42
CA VAL A 11 -11.60 48.18 7.54
C VAL A 11 -11.01 46.80 7.85
N THR A 12 -11.82 45.74 7.81
CA THR A 12 -11.33 44.36 7.99
C THR A 12 -10.35 43.95 6.89
N VAL A 13 -10.62 44.31 5.63
CA VAL A 13 -9.71 44.04 4.51
C VAL A 13 -8.38 44.78 4.70
N ILE A 14 -8.42 46.06 5.11
CA ILE A 14 -7.20 46.83 5.36
C ILE A 14 -6.37 46.21 6.50
N LEU A 15 -7.02 45.80 7.60
CA LEU A 15 -6.36 45.11 8.71
C LEU A 15 -5.75 43.78 8.28
N ALA A 16 -6.47 43.01 7.46
CA ALA A 16 -5.95 41.76 6.89
C ALA A 16 -4.71 42.03 6.03
N CYS A 17 -4.78 42.99 5.10
CA CYS A 17 -3.63 43.37 4.25
C CYS A 17 -2.43 43.86 5.07
N ALA A 18 -2.64 44.65 6.12
CA ALA A 18 -1.57 45.11 7.00
C ALA A 18 -0.92 43.94 7.75
N GLY A 19 -1.72 43.00 8.26
CA GLY A 19 -1.22 41.78 8.89
C GLY A 19 -0.38 40.92 7.94
N VAL A 20 -0.83 40.77 6.68
CA VAL A 20 -0.09 40.06 5.63
C VAL A 20 1.29 40.70 5.40
N LEU A 21 1.34 42.02 5.25
CA LEU A 21 2.59 42.76 5.00
C LEU A 21 3.57 42.64 6.17
N MET A 22 3.07 42.67 7.41
CA MET A 22 3.90 42.44 8.60
C MET A 22 4.49 41.03 8.61
N CYS A 23 3.68 40.00 8.31
CA CYS A 23 4.16 38.62 8.23
C CYS A 23 5.24 38.41 7.15
N ILE A 24 5.08 39.04 5.98
CA ILE A 24 6.10 39.00 4.91
C ILE A 24 7.40 39.63 5.39
N SER A 25 7.31 40.82 6.00
CA SER A 25 8.48 41.55 6.50
C SER A 25 9.21 40.79 7.63
N ALA A 26 8.45 40.16 8.53
CA ALA A 26 8.99 39.32 9.60
C ALA A 26 9.69 38.06 9.04
N ASN A 27 9.14 37.46 7.97
CA ASN A 27 9.76 36.32 7.30
C ASN A 27 11.10 36.69 6.66
N ASP A 28 11.18 37.84 5.99
CA ASP A 28 12.44 38.32 5.40
C ASP A 28 13.49 38.68 6.46
N MET A 29 13.07 39.21 7.61
CA MET A 29 13.96 39.51 8.73
C MET A 29 14.50 38.22 9.37
N ALA A 30 13.64 37.25 9.66
CA ALA A 30 14.05 35.96 10.22
C ALA A 30 15.01 35.20 9.29
N ARG A 31 14.78 35.24 7.97
CA ARG A 31 15.73 34.67 6.98
C ARG A 31 17.10 35.33 7.05
N LYS A 32 17.16 36.66 7.21
CA LYS A 32 18.43 37.40 7.35
C LYS A 32 19.16 37.07 8.65
N GLU A 33 18.43 36.74 9.70
CA GLU A 33 18.96 36.38 11.01
C GLU A 33 19.23 34.87 11.17
N GLY A 34 18.94 34.06 10.14
CA GLY A 34 19.11 32.61 10.18
C GLY A 34 18.11 31.89 11.11
N ILE A 35 17.02 32.55 11.49
CA ILE A 35 15.99 31.99 12.35
C ILE A 35 14.97 31.24 11.48
N SER A 36 14.83 29.93 11.70
CA SER A 36 13.80 29.15 11.00
C SER A 36 12.43 29.46 11.59
N LEU A 37 11.55 30.03 10.77
CA LEU A 37 10.16 30.28 11.16
C LEU A 37 9.23 29.09 10.92
N PHE A 38 9.67 28.12 10.11
CA PHE A 38 8.91 26.96 9.68
C PHE A 38 9.75 25.69 9.91
N ASP A 39 9.09 24.58 10.17
CA ASP A 39 9.76 23.28 10.36
C ASP A 39 10.23 22.66 9.02
N GLN A 40 9.95 23.33 7.90
CA GLN A 40 10.26 22.87 6.55
C GLN A 40 11.58 23.45 6.05
N HIS A 41 12.39 22.61 5.41
CA HIS A 41 13.67 23.00 4.81
C HIS A 41 13.54 23.09 3.29
N GLY A 42 13.92 24.24 2.73
CA GLY A 42 13.96 24.47 1.29
C GLY A 42 15.25 23.93 0.67
N ASP A 43 15.14 23.18 -0.42
CA ASP A 43 16.31 22.73 -1.20
C ASP A 43 16.69 23.71 -2.34
N SER A 44 17.75 23.39 -3.07
CA SER A 44 18.22 24.19 -4.22
C SER A 44 17.25 24.22 -5.40
N GLU A 45 16.32 23.28 -5.46
CA GLU A 45 15.27 23.17 -6.48
C GLU A 45 13.97 23.84 -6.04
N ASN A 46 14.00 24.54 -4.89
CA ASN A 46 12.89 25.24 -4.29
C ASN A 46 11.76 24.30 -3.83
N ASN A 47 12.03 23.01 -3.61
CA ASN A 47 11.14 22.12 -2.89
C ASN A 47 11.25 22.38 -1.40
N PHE A 48 10.17 22.13 -0.69
CA PHE A 48 10.12 22.29 0.76
C PHE A 48 9.80 20.94 1.39
N THR A 49 10.73 20.44 2.19
CA THR A 49 10.63 19.12 2.80
C THR A 49 10.40 19.24 4.29
N GLN A 50 9.48 18.43 4.80
CA GLN A 50 9.30 18.19 6.22
C GLN A 50 9.52 16.72 6.52
N THR A 51 10.49 16.43 7.37
CA THR A 51 10.87 15.07 7.75
C THR A 51 10.28 14.72 9.12
N PHE A 52 9.72 13.52 9.23
CA PHE A 52 9.23 12.96 10.49
C PHE A 52 9.89 11.60 10.73
N ASP A 53 10.57 11.48 11.87
CA ASP A 53 11.13 10.20 12.31
C ASP A 53 10.01 9.22 12.69
N ILE A 54 10.24 7.95 12.39
CA ILE A 54 9.34 6.85 12.69
C ILE A 54 9.99 5.94 13.74
N ASP A 55 9.27 5.66 14.82
CA ASP A 55 9.72 4.66 15.81
C ASP A 55 9.51 3.24 15.25
N GLU A 56 10.60 2.62 14.84
CA GLU A 56 10.65 1.35 14.11
C GLU A 56 10.20 0.15 14.95
N ALA A 57 10.52 0.16 16.25
CA ALA A 57 10.46 -1.04 17.08
C ALA A 57 9.03 -1.61 17.23
N SER A 58 8.02 -0.77 17.00
CA SER A 58 6.62 -1.18 17.11
C SER A 58 5.79 -0.95 15.86
N LEU A 59 6.31 -0.33 14.79
CA LEU A 59 5.52 -0.05 13.60
C LEU A 59 5.06 -1.35 12.92
N LYS A 60 3.73 -1.51 12.78
CA LYS A 60 3.09 -2.66 12.14
C LYS A 60 2.33 -2.28 10.88
N LYS A 61 1.78 -1.07 10.83
CA LYS A 61 0.83 -0.67 9.78
C LYS A 61 1.17 0.71 9.22
N ILE A 62 1.19 0.81 7.91
CA ILE A 62 1.37 2.08 7.20
C ILE A 62 0.16 2.31 6.32
N VAL A 63 -0.47 3.47 6.45
CA VAL A 63 -1.61 3.88 5.63
C VAL A 63 -1.35 5.28 5.09
N VAL A 64 -1.31 5.41 3.77
CA VAL A 64 -1.21 6.70 3.08
C VAL A 64 -2.43 6.81 2.15
N ASN A 65 -3.27 7.81 2.36
CA ASN A 65 -4.45 8.05 1.53
C ASN A 65 -4.55 9.54 1.17
N LEU A 66 -4.09 9.87 -0.04
CA LEU A 66 -3.92 11.24 -0.49
C LEU A 66 -4.61 11.45 -1.86
N GLY A 67 -4.87 12.71 -2.20
CA GLY A 67 -5.51 13.10 -3.45
C GLY A 67 -4.52 13.13 -4.60
N ASP A 68 -3.90 14.28 -4.82
CA ASP A 68 -2.95 14.51 -5.91
C ASP A 68 -1.51 14.50 -5.35
N VAL A 69 -0.90 13.31 -5.27
CA VAL A 69 0.39 13.06 -4.62
C VAL A 69 1.10 11.86 -5.24
N ASP A 70 2.41 12.01 -5.49
CA ASP A 70 3.32 10.89 -5.74
C ASP A 70 3.76 10.26 -4.42
N VAL A 71 3.68 8.94 -4.31
CA VAL A 71 4.06 8.21 -3.10
C VAL A 71 5.19 7.25 -3.44
N ASN A 72 6.34 7.43 -2.80
CA ASN A 72 7.51 6.58 -2.96
C ASN A 72 7.83 5.88 -1.64
N VAL A 73 8.13 4.58 -1.68
CA VAL A 73 8.63 3.80 -0.55
C VAL A 73 9.97 3.19 -0.91
N TYR A 74 10.96 3.41 -0.06
CA TYR A 74 12.32 2.93 -0.23
C TYR A 74 12.70 2.06 0.97
N GLY A 75 13.08 0.80 0.73
CA GLY A 75 13.67 -0.05 1.75
C GLY A 75 15.18 0.13 1.86
N GLY A 76 15.77 -0.42 2.92
CA GLY A 76 17.22 -0.40 3.15
C GLY A 76 17.77 0.93 3.67
N ALA A 77 16.90 1.81 4.19
CA ALA A 77 17.34 3.05 4.81
C ALA A 77 18.04 2.79 6.16
N GLU A 78 18.95 3.67 6.56
CA GLU A 78 19.61 3.57 7.88
C GLU A 78 18.63 3.79 9.04
N LYS A 79 17.59 4.60 8.81
CA LYS A 79 16.51 4.90 9.74
C LYS A 79 15.22 5.18 8.98
N SER A 80 14.13 4.73 9.56
CA SER A 80 12.79 4.92 9.05
C SER A 80 12.30 6.33 9.30
N HIS A 81 11.87 6.98 8.24
CA HIS A 81 11.35 8.34 8.29
C HIS A 81 10.43 8.58 7.10
N ILE A 82 9.63 9.63 7.20
CA ILE A 82 8.77 10.09 6.12
C ILE A 82 9.07 11.54 5.81
N ASP A 83 9.34 11.81 4.54
CA ASP A 83 9.50 13.15 3.99
C ASP A 83 8.23 13.57 3.26
N LEU A 84 7.68 14.70 3.68
CA LEU A 84 6.57 15.37 3.02
C LEU A 84 7.12 16.54 2.21
N ILE A 85 7.07 16.43 0.88
CA ILE A 85 7.59 17.42 -0.05
C ILE A 85 6.45 18.26 -0.62
N ASN A 86 6.60 19.58 -0.53
CA ASN A 86 5.64 20.59 -1.01
C ASN A 86 4.24 20.50 -0.36
N PHE A 87 4.14 19.92 0.83
CA PHE A 87 2.91 19.93 1.62
C PHE A 87 2.71 21.29 2.29
N THR A 88 1.49 21.81 2.24
CA THR A 88 1.14 22.99 3.03
C THR A 88 0.89 22.57 4.48
N ASP A 89 1.45 23.28 5.45
CA ASP A 89 1.17 23.06 6.87
C ASP A 89 -0.35 23.06 7.13
N GLY A 90 -0.84 22.00 7.79
CA GLY A 90 -2.27 21.85 8.11
C GLY A 90 -3.16 21.41 6.95
N SER A 91 -2.58 21.04 5.79
CA SER A 91 -3.33 20.43 4.68
C SER A 91 -3.44 18.90 4.76
N TYR A 92 -2.78 18.28 5.73
CA TYR A 92 -2.74 16.83 5.92
C TYR A 92 -2.82 16.48 7.41
N ASN A 93 -3.28 15.26 7.70
CA ASN A 93 -3.24 14.66 9.01
C ASN A 93 -2.18 13.55 9.00
N LEU A 94 -1.12 13.74 9.78
CA LEU A 94 -0.13 12.70 10.05
C LEU A 94 -0.29 12.24 11.50
N THR A 95 -0.81 11.03 11.68
CA THR A 95 -0.92 10.38 12.99
C THR A 95 0.11 9.27 13.05
N SER A 96 1.05 9.38 14.00
CA SER A 96 1.98 8.32 14.36
C SER A 96 1.61 7.80 15.74
N SER A 97 1.20 6.54 15.80
CA SER A 97 1.04 5.78 17.04
C SER A 97 2.16 4.75 17.13
N LYS A 98 2.29 4.05 18.27
CA LYS A 98 3.30 3.01 18.43
C LYS A 98 3.29 1.99 17.28
N THR A 99 2.11 1.60 16.79
CA THR A 99 1.99 0.50 15.82
C THR A 99 1.52 0.91 14.44
N GLN A 100 1.09 2.16 14.26
CA GLN A 100 0.47 2.59 13.02
C GLN A 100 0.87 4.02 12.66
N LEU A 101 1.32 4.19 11.42
CA LEU A 101 1.47 5.47 10.73
C LEU A 101 0.26 5.67 9.82
N THR A 102 -0.36 6.83 9.89
CA THR A 102 -1.46 7.20 8.99
C THR A 102 -1.27 8.61 8.50
N LEU A 103 -1.22 8.76 7.18
CA LEU A 103 -1.15 10.03 6.48
C LEU A 103 -2.38 10.16 5.57
N SER A 104 -3.15 11.23 5.75
CA SER A 104 -4.29 11.51 4.89
C SER A 104 -4.45 12.99 4.59
N ASP A 105 -5.11 13.32 3.48
CA ASP A 105 -5.48 14.71 3.18
C ASP A 105 -6.48 15.22 4.22
N ILE A 106 -6.44 16.51 4.48
CA ILE A 106 -7.54 17.23 5.15
C ILE A 106 -8.30 18.00 4.07
N ASP A 107 -9.62 17.78 3.98
CA ASP A 107 -10.44 18.40 2.96
C ASP A 107 -10.46 19.94 3.08
N GLY A 108 -9.75 20.61 2.16
CA GLY A 108 -9.86 22.04 1.85
C GLY A 108 -9.43 23.02 2.97
N ILE A 109 -9.78 24.29 2.77
CA ILE A 109 -9.62 25.37 3.79
C ILE A 109 -10.43 25.12 5.06
N SER A 110 -11.40 24.19 5.02
CA SER A 110 -12.19 23.74 6.17
C SER A 110 -11.32 23.02 7.23
N GLY A 111 -10.22 22.40 6.80
CA GLY A 111 -9.18 21.87 7.68
C GLY A 111 -8.40 22.94 8.44
N LEU A 112 -8.17 24.08 7.77
CA LEU A 112 -7.48 25.25 8.33
C LEU A 112 -8.43 26.13 9.16
N ILE A 113 -9.73 26.10 8.85
CA ILE A 113 -10.78 26.89 9.49
C ILE A 113 -12.01 25.99 9.71
N ASN A 114 -12.00 25.24 10.80
CA ASN A 114 -13.15 24.43 11.20
C ASN A 114 -14.21 25.33 11.87
N LEU A 115 -15.06 25.98 11.06
CA LEU A 115 -16.07 26.94 11.50
C LEU A 115 -17.26 26.29 12.24
N ASP A 116 -17.49 24.99 12.01
CA ASP A 116 -18.67 24.29 12.55
C ASP A 116 -18.54 23.92 14.04
N THR A 117 -17.33 24.01 14.62
CA THR A 117 -17.09 23.69 16.04
C THR A 117 -16.41 24.79 16.86
N PHE A 118 -16.17 25.99 16.30
CA PHE A 118 -15.35 27.05 16.95
C PHE A 118 -13.98 26.55 17.45
N LYS A 119 -13.51 25.37 17.00
CA LYS A 119 -12.17 24.85 17.26
C LYS A 119 -11.30 25.21 16.06
N ILE A 120 -10.76 26.41 16.08
CA ILE A 120 -9.74 26.80 15.12
C ILE A 120 -8.46 26.09 15.57
N ASN A 121 -8.00 25.07 14.85
CA ASN A 121 -6.64 24.54 14.96
C ASN A 121 -5.68 25.58 14.35
N PHE A 122 -5.58 26.74 15.00
CA PHE A 122 -4.82 27.88 14.50
C PHE A 122 -3.33 27.69 14.81
N ASN A 123 -2.59 27.10 13.87
CA ASN A 123 -1.12 27.12 13.91
C ASN A 123 -0.51 28.44 13.41
N GLY A 124 -1.28 29.54 13.47
CA GLY A 124 -0.85 30.88 13.06
C GLY A 124 -1.21 31.23 11.61
N PHE A 125 -1.66 32.47 11.38
CA PHE A 125 -2.00 33.01 10.06
C PHE A 125 -0.81 33.00 9.08
N ARG A 126 0.42 32.94 9.59
CA ARG A 126 1.64 32.79 8.79
C ARG A 126 1.64 31.54 7.91
N ASN A 127 1.03 30.44 8.36
CA ASN A 127 0.95 29.20 7.59
C ASN A 127 -0.01 29.34 6.41
N TYR A 128 -1.08 30.14 6.57
CA TYR A 128 -2.00 30.49 5.48
C TYR A 128 -1.31 31.33 4.39
N LEU A 129 -0.40 32.24 4.77
CA LEU A 129 0.38 33.01 3.82
C LEU A 129 1.40 32.14 3.08
N ASN A 130 1.85 31.07 3.73
CA ASN A 130 2.77 30.12 3.15
C ASN A 130 2.11 29.22 2.10
N TYR A 131 0.77 29.03 2.12
CA TYR A 131 0.00 28.31 1.08
C TYR A 131 0.38 28.73 -0.35
N TRP A 132 0.62 30.02 -0.55
CA TRP A 132 0.97 30.57 -1.87
C TRP A 132 2.34 30.11 -2.36
N LYS A 133 3.26 29.72 -1.46
CA LYS A 133 4.56 29.16 -1.83
C LYS A 133 4.45 27.76 -2.43
N TYR A 134 3.44 26.98 -2.00
CA TYR A 134 3.26 25.56 -2.39
C TYR A 134 2.25 25.36 -3.51
N ARG A 135 1.42 26.38 -3.78
CA ARG A 135 0.33 26.30 -4.76
C ARG A 135 0.86 25.91 -6.15
N GLY A 136 0.28 24.86 -6.72
CA GLY A 136 0.60 24.38 -8.07
C GLY A 136 1.91 23.58 -8.16
N ARG A 137 2.53 23.25 -7.02
CA ARG A 137 3.65 22.33 -6.99
C ARG A 137 3.17 20.90 -6.84
N GLU A 138 3.94 19.98 -7.39
CA GLU A 138 3.75 18.55 -7.20
C GLU A 138 4.09 18.18 -5.75
N ARG A 139 3.18 17.41 -5.14
CA ARG A 139 3.33 16.91 -3.78
C ARG A 139 3.90 15.51 -3.84
N THR A 140 4.88 15.23 -2.99
CA THR A 140 5.51 13.91 -2.95
C THR A 140 5.69 13.46 -1.52
N VAL A 141 5.36 12.20 -1.25
CA VAL A 141 5.66 11.50 -0.01
C VAL A 141 6.79 10.53 -0.29
N ASN A 142 7.91 10.68 0.40
CA ASN A 142 8.96 9.66 0.41
C ASN A 142 8.95 8.98 1.77
N LEU A 143 8.68 7.70 1.81
CA LEU A 143 8.75 6.87 2.99
C LEU A 143 10.01 5.99 2.90
N TYR A 144 10.88 6.13 3.87
CA TYR A 144 12.09 5.33 3.98
C TYR A 144 11.89 4.33 5.12
N LEU A 145 12.18 3.07 4.85
CA LEU A 145 12.04 1.97 5.80
C LEU A 145 13.41 1.34 6.05
N ASP A 146 13.76 1.21 7.32
CA ASP A 146 14.86 0.35 7.73
C ASP A 146 14.49 -1.12 7.49
N SER A 147 15.50 -1.90 7.13
CA SER A 147 15.48 -3.35 7.05
C SER A 147 14.99 -4.06 8.32
N SER A 148 15.13 -3.46 9.51
CA SER A 148 14.64 -4.06 10.76
C SER A 148 13.14 -3.83 11.02
N THR A 149 12.47 -3.05 10.16
CA THR A 149 11.07 -2.68 10.36
C THR A 149 10.16 -3.91 10.28
N SER A 150 9.34 -4.13 11.29
CA SER A 150 8.42 -5.27 11.37
C SER A 150 7.00 -4.94 10.87
N VAL A 151 6.90 -4.19 9.78
CA VAL A 151 5.61 -3.84 9.15
C VAL A 151 4.97 -5.10 8.59
N ILE A 152 3.66 -5.23 8.80
CA ILE A 152 2.85 -6.36 8.34
C ILE A 152 1.78 -5.93 7.32
N PHE A 153 1.56 -4.62 7.15
CA PHE A 153 0.57 -4.08 6.21
C PHE A 153 0.95 -2.69 5.72
N ILE A 154 1.00 -2.52 4.39
CA ILE A 154 1.24 -1.24 3.71
C ILE A 154 0.07 -0.97 2.77
N ASP A 155 -0.65 0.12 3.02
CA ASP A 155 -1.80 0.58 2.22
C ASP A 155 -1.54 1.98 1.67
N LEU A 156 -1.31 2.08 0.37
CA LEU A 156 -0.99 3.33 -0.33
C LEU A 156 -2.08 3.62 -1.35
N GLN A 157 -2.73 4.76 -1.20
CA GLN A 157 -3.83 5.17 -2.06
C GLN A 157 -3.62 6.62 -2.51
N THR A 158 -3.72 6.84 -3.82
CA THR A 158 -3.69 8.17 -4.42
C THR A 158 -4.79 8.33 -5.47
N LYS A 159 -5.42 9.51 -5.56
CA LYS A 159 -6.39 9.80 -6.63
C LYS A 159 -5.68 10.12 -7.94
N THR A 160 -4.65 10.94 -7.87
CA THR A 160 -3.74 11.21 -8.99
C THR A 160 -2.30 11.24 -8.51
N GLY A 161 -1.40 10.65 -9.29
CA GLY A 161 0.01 10.54 -8.93
C GLY A 161 0.48 9.09 -8.99
N ASN A 162 1.78 8.91 -8.95
CA ASN A 162 2.42 7.61 -9.08
C ASN A 162 2.65 6.99 -7.71
N ILE A 163 2.63 5.66 -7.66
CA ILE A 163 3.05 4.89 -6.49
C ILE A 163 4.29 4.09 -6.88
N THR A 164 5.42 4.34 -6.21
CA THR A 164 6.66 3.61 -6.45
C THR A 164 7.13 2.93 -5.17
N LEU A 165 7.39 1.63 -5.22
CA LEU A 165 8.07 0.91 -4.14
C LEU A 165 9.39 0.36 -4.69
N SER A 166 10.48 0.52 -3.96
CA SER A 166 11.81 0.05 -4.36
C SER A 166 12.57 -0.56 -3.19
N ASP A 167 13.13 -1.74 -3.42
CA ASP A 167 14.06 -2.43 -2.52
C ASP A 167 13.47 -2.69 -1.12
N VAL A 168 12.16 -2.98 -1.04
CA VAL A 168 11.45 -3.28 0.20
C VAL A 168 11.41 -4.80 0.41
N ASP A 169 12.15 -5.27 1.42
CA ASP A 169 12.14 -6.65 1.91
C ASP A 169 11.39 -6.71 3.24
N ALA A 170 10.07 -6.75 3.15
CA ALA A 170 9.18 -6.80 4.30
C ALA A 170 8.07 -7.82 4.04
N ASP A 171 7.94 -8.79 4.95
CA ASP A 171 6.92 -9.82 4.90
C ASP A 171 5.55 -9.27 5.32
N CYS A 172 4.97 -8.46 4.44
CA CYS A 172 3.72 -7.76 4.65
C CYS A 172 2.79 -7.86 3.45
N ASP A 173 1.51 -7.61 3.72
CA ASP A 173 0.52 -7.35 2.68
C ASP A 173 0.69 -5.94 2.11
N TYR A 174 0.66 -5.85 0.79
CA TYR A 174 0.66 -4.58 0.06
C TYR A 174 -0.72 -4.35 -0.55
N LYS A 175 -1.29 -3.18 -0.30
CA LYS A 175 -2.48 -2.69 -0.98
C LYS A 175 -2.17 -1.35 -1.63
N LEU A 176 -2.16 -1.33 -2.95
CA LEU A 176 -1.71 -0.19 -3.75
C LEU A 176 -2.85 0.23 -4.67
N ALA A 177 -3.31 1.46 -4.54
CA ALA A 177 -4.38 1.99 -5.37
C ALA A 177 -4.05 3.37 -5.93
N ALA A 178 -4.03 3.48 -7.26
CA ALA A 178 -3.91 4.76 -7.95
C ALA A 178 -5.09 4.92 -8.89
N ALA A 179 -5.96 5.91 -8.64
CA ALA A 179 -7.09 6.13 -9.54
C ALA A 179 -6.63 6.72 -10.89
N LYS A 180 -5.49 7.40 -10.95
CA LYS A 180 -4.79 7.82 -12.17
C LYS A 180 -3.31 8.00 -11.87
N GLY A 181 -2.43 7.47 -12.71
CA GLY A 181 -0.99 7.48 -12.49
C GLY A 181 -0.45 6.06 -12.43
N ASP A 182 0.87 5.92 -12.47
CA ASP A 182 1.53 4.62 -12.64
C ASP A 182 1.86 3.99 -11.28
N ILE A 183 1.84 2.66 -11.24
CA ILE A 183 2.22 1.87 -10.06
C ILE A 183 3.45 1.05 -10.43
N THR A 184 4.58 1.31 -9.78
CA THR A 184 5.85 0.64 -10.02
C THR A 184 6.35 -0.05 -8.76
N LEU A 185 6.59 -1.35 -8.82
CA LEU A 185 7.24 -2.13 -7.78
C LEU A 185 8.56 -2.65 -8.33
N LYS A 186 9.64 -2.41 -7.61
CA LYS A 186 10.99 -2.84 -7.97
C LYS A 186 11.66 -3.54 -6.80
N ASN A 187 12.18 -4.74 -7.02
CA ASN A 187 12.94 -5.49 -6.01
C ASN A 187 12.16 -5.62 -4.69
N ILE A 188 10.93 -6.12 -4.77
CA ILE A 188 10.06 -6.29 -3.59
C ILE A 188 10.05 -7.76 -3.20
N SER A 189 10.19 -8.06 -1.91
CA SER A 189 10.17 -9.41 -1.36
C SER A 189 9.15 -9.50 -0.22
N THR A 190 8.21 -10.44 -0.34
CA THR A 190 7.19 -10.73 0.67
C THR A 190 6.69 -12.16 0.59
N GLY A 191 6.38 -12.78 1.73
CA GLY A 191 5.67 -14.06 1.80
C GLY A 191 4.14 -13.90 1.71
N SER A 192 3.65 -12.68 1.46
CA SER A 192 2.22 -12.36 1.47
C SER A 192 1.70 -11.84 0.12
N THR A 193 0.60 -11.08 0.14
CA THR A 193 -0.16 -10.67 -1.04
C THR A 193 0.21 -9.27 -1.49
N VAL A 194 0.37 -9.10 -2.80
CA VAL A 194 0.43 -7.80 -3.47
C VAL A 194 -0.92 -7.54 -4.16
N THR A 195 -1.65 -6.55 -3.68
CA THR A 195 -2.91 -6.09 -4.27
C THR A 195 -2.72 -4.76 -4.98
N VAL A 196 -3.11 -4.69 -6.25
CA VAL A 196 -3.02 -3.48 -7.08
C VAL A 196 -4.38 -3.17 -7.68
N ASP A 197 -4.91 -1.99 -7.38
CA ASP A 197 -6.18 -1.50 -7.91
C ASP A 197 -5.99 -0.18 -8.67
N SER A 198 -6.55 -0.08 -9.87
CA SER A 198 -6.66 1.18 -10.62
C SER A 198 -8.01 1.32 -11.30
N ASP A 199 -8.63 2.49 -11.09
CA ASP A 199 -9.95 2.83 -11.60
C ASP A 199 -9.91 3.55 -12.95
N LYS A 200 -8.75 3.99 -13.44
CA LYS A 200 -8.58 4.65 -14.76
C LYS A 200 -7.33 4.14 -15.47
N GLU A 201 -6.82 4.92 -16.41
CA GLU A 201 -5.61 4.62 -17.16
C GLU A 201 -4.37 4.69 -16.25
N THR A 202 -3.71 3.53 -16.09
CA THR A 202 -2.52 3.32 -15.26
C THR A 202 -1.59 2.31 -15.93
N ALA A 203 -0.29 2.59 -15.95
CA ALA A 203 0.70 1.55 -16.18
C ALA A 203 1.06 0.88 -14.84
N VAL A 204 1.04 -0.44 -14.80
CA VAL A 204 1.55 -1.22 -13.66
C VAL A 204 2.82 -1.93 -14.09
N LYS A 205 3.92 -1.68 -13.38
CA LYS A 205 5.22 -2.31 -13.61
C LYS A 205 5.69 -3.05 -12.37
N LEU A 206 5.86 -4.36 -12.49
CA LEU A 206 6.43 -5.23 -11.45
C LEU A 206 7.76 -5.76 -11.97
N ASP A 207 8.87 -5.34 -11.36
CA ASP A 207 10.23 -5.69 -11.77
C ASP A 207 11.01 -6.29 -10.59
N GLY A 208 11.35 -7.58 -10.64
CA GLY A 208 12.04 -8.23 -9.53
C GLY A 208 11.17 -8.39 -8.27
N VAL A 209 9.87 -8.68 -8.42
CA VAL A 209 8.97 -8.88 -7.29
C VAL A 209 8.85 -10.36 -6.95
N THR A 210 9.12 -10.73 -5.70
CA THR A 210 8.84 -12.06 -5.14
C THR A 210 7.70 -11.93 -4.13
N ALA A 211 6.57 -12.58 -4.41
CA ALA A 211 5.39 -12.55 -3.55
C ALA A 211 4.70 -13.92 -3.50
N ARG A 212 3.81 -14.13 -2.54
CA ARG A 212 2.95 -15.33 -2.55
C ARG A 212 1.83 -15.18 -3.56
N GLU A 213 1.16 -14.04 -3.55
CA GLU A 213 0.00 -13.77 -4.40
C GLU A 213 0.07 -12.40 -5.07
N LEU A 214 -0.40 -12.33 -6.31
CA LEU A 214 -0.72 -11.08 -7.00
C LEU A 214 -2.22 -11.04 -7.28
N ILE A 215 -2.87 -9.97 -6.81
CA ILE A 215 -4.25 -9.62 -7.15
C ILE A 215 -4.21 -8.25 -7.82
N LEU A 216 -4.60 -8.18 -9.09
CA LEU A 216 -4.53 -6.95 -9.88
C LEU A 216 -5.85 -6.69 -10.60
N SER A 217 -6.39 -5.49 -10.43
CA SER A 217 -7.54 -4.99 -11.18
C SER A 217 -7.25 -3.59 -11.71
N ALA A 218 -7.15 -3.44 -13.03
CA ALA A 218 -7.00 -2.16 -13.71
C ALA A 218 -8.16 -1.92 -14.68
N ALA A 219 -8.71 -0.70 -14.68
CA ALA A 219 -9.69 -0.30 -15.67
C ALA A 219 -9.06 -0.18 -17.05
N ASP A 220 -8.05 0.68 -17.21
CA ASP A 220 -7.38 0.91 -18.48
C ASP A 220 -5.85 0.90 -18.30
N GLY A 221 -5.11 0.52 -19.34
CA GLY A 221 -3.66 0.73 -19.40
C GLY A 221 -2.83 -0.51 -19.73
N LYS A 222 -1.64 -0.62 -19.14
CA LYS A 222 -0.67 -1.67 -19.46
C LYS A 222 -0.07 -2.25 -18.21
N VAL A 223 -0.05 -3.57 -18.13
CA VAL A 223 0.66 -4.29 -17.07
C VAL A 223 1.88 -4.96 -17.66
N SER A 224 3.03 -4.76 -17.01
CA SER A 224 4.30 -5.40 -17.35
C SER A 224 4.90 -6.03 -16.10
N ILE A 225 5.18 -7.33 -16.18
CA ILE A 225 5.81 -8.11 -15.12
C ILE A 225 7.10 -8.69 -15.68
N SER A 226 8.24 -8.34 -15.08
CA SER A 226 9.57 -8.83 -15.46
C SER A 226 10.34 -9.30 -14.23
N GLY A 227 11.08 -10.39 -14.37
CA GLY A 227 11.96 -10.89 -13.30
C GLY A 227 11.25 -11.18 -11.97
N SER A 228 9.92 -11.33 -11.99
CA SER A 228 9.09 -11.49 -10.79
C SER A 228 8.63 -12.94 -10.67
N THR A 229 8.45 -13.40 -9.43
CA THR A 229 8.08 -14.77 -9.08
C THR A 229 6.93 -14.78 -8.07
N PHE A 230 6.01 -15.74 -8.26
CA PHE A 230 4.85 -15.93 -7.39
C PHE A 230 4.74 -17.40 -7.00
N SER A 231 4.40 -17.69 -5.74
CA SER A 231 4.41 -19.07 -5.23
C SER A 231 3.02 -19.70 -5.08
N HIS A 232 1.93 -18.94 -5.14
CA HIS A 232 0.58 -19.49 -4.93
C HIS A 232 -0.43 -19.08 -6.00
N LYS A 233 -0.54 -17.78 -6.29
CA LYS A 233 -1.61 -17.29 -7.17
C LYS A 233 -1.27 -16.00 -7.89
N ILE A 234 -1.69 -15.90 -9.15
CA ILE A 234 -1.82 -14.64 -9.88
C ILE A 234 -3.24 -14.54 -10.41
N GLU A 235 -3.94 -13.48 -10.01
CA GLU A 235 -5.23 -13.08 -10.57
C GLU A 235 -5.13 -11.64 -11.04
N ALA A 236 -5.11 -11.43 -12.35
CA ALA A 236 -4.95 -10.10 -12.92
C ALA A 236 -5.99 -9.82 -14.01
N THR A 237 -6.67 -8.69 -13.90
CA THR A 237 -7.65 -8.20 -14.88
C THR A 237 -7.32 -6.78 -15.32
N VAL A 238 -7.25 -6.55 -16.63
CA VAL A 238 -7.11 -5.23 -17.26
C VAL A 238 -8.28 -5.05 -18.22
N LYS A 239 -9.27 -4.20 -17.90
CA LYS A 239 -10.50 -4.13 -18.72
C LYS A 239 -10.19 -3.64 -20.14
N ASN A 240 -9.48 -2.52 -20.30
CA ASN A 240 -8.99 -2.05 -21.60
C ASN A 240 -7.48 -1.85 -21.62
N GLY A 241 -6.76 -2.79 -22.23
CA GLY A 241 -5.31 -2.74 -22.17
C GLY A 241 -4.61 -4.02 -22.54
N SER A 242 -3.31 -4.05 -22.29
CA SER A 242 -2.46 -5.21 -22.55
C SER A 242 -1.77 -5.68 -21.28
N PHE A 243 -1.46 -6.96 -21.24
CA PHE A 243 -0.73 -7.61 -20.15
C PHE A 243 0.51 -8.29 -20.71
N THR A 244 1.68 -8.06 -20.12
CA THR A 244 2.92 -8.74 -20.47
C THR A 244 3.54 -9.33 -19.22
N TYR A 245 3.81 -10.63 -19.25
CA TYR A 245 4.56 -11.34 -18.22
C TYR A 245 5.75 -12.05 -18.85
N ASP A 246 6.90 -11.40 -18.67
CA ASP A 246 8.20 -11.87 -19.12
C ASP A 246 8.81 -12.76 -18.04
N ARG A 247 8.77 -14.08 -18.26
CA ARG A 247 9.62 -15.04 -17.56
C ARG A 247 10.32 -15.99 -18.52
N THR A 248 11.33 -16.67 -17.99
CA THR A 248 12.25 -17.55 -18.71
C THR A 248 11.81 -19.03 -18.68
N GLU A 249 11.04 -19.45 -17.67
CA GLU A 249 10.66 -20.84 -17.45
C GLU A 249 9.29 -21.18 -18.05
N PRO A 250 9.14 -22.25 -18.84
CA PRO A 250 7.94 -22.44 -19.66
C PRO A 250 6.64 -22.83 -18.94
N ASP A 251 6.67 -23.14 -17.64
CA ASP A 251 5.50 -23.63 -16.88
C ASP A 251 5.24 -22.83 -15.58
N PHE A 252 3.99 -22.84 -15.12
CA PHE A 252 3.57 -22.25 -13.85
C PHE A 252 3.57 -23.25 -12.70
N SER A 253 4.35 -24.33 -12.79
CA SER A 253 4.28 -25.45 -11.86
C SER A 253 4.25 -25.00 -10.40
N GLY A 254 3.26 -25.47 -9.65
CA GLY A 254 3.07 -25.14 -8.24
C GLY A 254 2.17 -23.94 -7.94
N PHE A 255 1.67 -23.20 -8.93
CA PHE A 255 0.74 -22.09 -8.66
C PHE A 255 -0.29 -21.84 -9.76
N ASN A 256 -1.35 -21.12 -9.39
CA ASN A 256 -2.48 -20.82 -10.29
C ASN A 256 -2.34 -19.45 -10.93
N VAL A 257 -2.65 -19.36 -12.23
CA VAL A 257 -2.61 -18.11 -12.99
C VAL A 257 -3.92 -17.90 -13.72
N GLU A 258 -4.52 -16.72 -13.53
CA GLU A 258 -5.65 -16.23 -14.30
C GLU A 258 -5.41 -14.78 -14.72
N LEU A 259 -5.28 -14.56 -16.03
CA LEU A 259 -5.04 -13.25 -16.62
C LEU A 259 -6.18 -12.92 -17.60
N ARG A 260 -6.69 -11.69 -17.53
CA ARG A 260 -7.75 -11.20 -18.41
C ARG A 260 -7.39 -9.82 -18.92
N ALA A 261 -7.44 -9.64 -20.24
CA ALA A 261 -7.26 -8.34 -20.88
C ALA A 261 -8.02 -8.28 -22.21
N SER A 262 -8.61 -7.13 -22.55
CA SER A 262 -9.24 -6.98 -23.87
C SER A 262 -8.24 -6.83 -25.02
N GLY A 263 -7.02 -6.36 -24.74
CA GLY A 263 -5.91 -6.34 -25.68
C GLY A 263 -5.04 -7.61 -25.60
N ALA A 264 -3.79 -7.48 -26.02
CA ALA A 264 -2.84 -8.59 -26.05
C ALA A 264 -2.40 -9.01 -24.63
N ILE A 265 -2.37 -10.31 -24.40
CA ILE A 265 -1.76 -10.96 -23.24
C ILE A 265 -0.53 -11.71 -23.73
N LYS A 266 0.65 -11.27 -23.33
CA LYS A 266 1.95 -11.89 -23.67
C LYS A 266 2.51 -12.61 -22.47
N VAL A 267 2.74 -13.92 -22.58
CA VAL A 267 3.24 -14.77 -21.51
C VAL A 267 4.27 -15.72 -22.13
N TYR A 268 5.53 -15.66 -21.68
CA TYR A 268 6.67 -16.41 -22.27
C TYR A 268 6.85 -16.25 -23.78
N GLY A 269 6.66 -15.04 -24.30
CA GLY A 269 6.74 -14.80 -25.74
C GLY A 269 5.59 -15.41 -26.55
N LYS A 270 4.62 -16.08 -25.93
CA LYS A 270 3.34 -16.45 -26.55
C LYS A 270 2.34 -15.33 -26.34
N GLU A 271 1.60 -14.98 -27.39
CA GLU A 271 0.56 -13.98 -27.35
C GLU A 271 -0.82 -14.64 -27.44
N THR A 272 -1.74 -14.22 -26.58
CA THR A 272 -3.16 -14.58 -26.60
C THR A 272 -4.02 -13.33 -26.40
N THR A 273 -5.33 -13.45 -26.57
CA THR A 273 -6.28 -12.35 -26.41
C THR A 273 -7.41 -12.75 -25.48
N GLY A 274 -7.94 -11.81 -24.69
CA GLY A 274 -9.10 -12.03 -23.83
C GLY A 274 -8.76 -12.70 -22.50
N LYS A 275 -8.22 -13.92 -22.54
CA LYS A 275 -7.89 -14.70 -21.34
C LYS A 275 -6.64 -15.58 -21.53
N PHE A 276 -5.86 -15.69 -20.47
CA PHE A 276 -4.86 -16.73 -20.25
C PHE A 276 -5.13 -17.38 -18.89
N SER A 277 -5.05 -18.71 -18.78
CA SER A 277 -5.13 -19.38 -17.48
C SER A 277 -4.36 -20.69 -17.46
N GLU A 278 -3.68 -20.94 -16.35
CA GLU A 278 -3.03 -22.21 -16.03
C GLU A 278 -3.42 -22.57 -14.59
N ILE A 279 -4.02 -23.74 -14.41
CA ILE A 279 -4.48 -24.21 -13.10
C ILE A 279 -3.63 -25.43 -12.77
N ASN A 280 -2.83 -25.30 -11.72
CA ASN A 280 -2.08 -26.41 -11.16
C ASN A 280 -2.92 -27.01 -10.03
N ILE A 281 -3.63 -28.08 -10.36
CA ILE A 281 -4.32 -28.90 -9.37
C ILE A 281 -3.21 -29.67 -8.66
N GLU A 282 -2.96 -29.37 -7.39
CA GLU A 282 -2.19 -30.28 -6.53
C GLU A 282 -2.86 -31.65 -6.62
N THR A 283 -2.11 -32.64 -7.09
CA THR A 283 -2.60 -34.02 -7.16
C THR A 283 -3.16 -34.38 -5.79
N PRO A 284 -4.44 -34.75 -5.66
CA PRO A 284 -5.00 -35.10 -4.35
C PRO A 284 -4.12 -36.17 -3.73
N LEU A 285 -3.72 -35.96 -2.48
CA LEU A 285 -3.01 -36.97 -1.70
C LEU A 285 -3.84 -38.25 -1.78
N VAL A 286 -3.29 -39.28 -2.42
CA VAL A 286 -3.93 -40.59 -2.46
C VAL A 286 -4.03 -41.04 -1.00
N PRO A 287 -5.22 -41.35 -0.48
CA PRO A 287 -5.35 -41.88 0.86
C PRO A 287 -4.45 -43.11 0.95
N VAL A 288 -3.46 -43.08 1.84
CA VAL A 288 -2.72 -44.29 2.19
C VAL A 288 -3.73 -45.14 2.95
N THR A 289 -4.15 -46.26 2.35
CA THR A 289 -4.95 -47.27 3.06
C THR A 289 -4.16 -47.62 4.32
N PRO A 290 -4.72 -47.49 5.54
CA PRO A 290 -4.07 -48.00 6.74
C PRO A 290 -3.78 -49.48 6.48
N GLY A 291 -2.49 -49.81 6.33
CA GLY A 291 -2.08 -51.20 6.21
C GLY A 291 -2.50 -51.91 7.48
N GLU A 292 -3.13 -53.07 7.34
CA GLU A 292 -3.35 -53.99 8.46
C GLU A 292 -2.01 -54.26 9.14
N ASP A 293 -1.88 -53.78 10.37
CA ASP A 293 -0.89 -54.26 11.32
C ASP A 293 -1.04 -55.78 11.42
N THR A 294 -0.18 -56.49 10.71
CA THR A 294 0.16 -57.88 11.04
C THR A 294 1.43 -57.83 11.88
N SER A 295 1.19 -57.78 13.18
CA SER A 295 2.16 -58.12 14.22
C SER A 295 2.81 -59.47 13.94
N GLU A 296 4.13 -59.58 14.12
CA GLU A 296 4.73 -60.53 15.07
C GLU A 296 6.25 -60.27 15.29
N THR A 297 6.53 -59.76 16.49
CA THR A 297 7.58 -60.15 17.46
C THR A 297 9.05 -60.34 17.05
N THR A 298 9.95 -59.64 17.75
CA THR A 298 10.64 -60.22 18.94
C THR A 298 11.33 -59.17 19.83
N GLU A 299 11.29 -59.48 21.12
CA GLU A 299 11.66 -58.70 22.31
C GLU A 299 13.18 -58.49 22.50
N ALA A 300 13.57 -57.36 23.12
CA ALA A 300 14.30 -57.20 24.40
C ALA A 300 14.71 -55.70 24.49
N SER A 301 14.68 -54.95 25.59
CA SER A 301 14.46 -55.19 27.02
C SER A 301 14.46 -53.81 27.72
N ASP A 302 13.51 -53.61 28.63
CA ASP A 302 13.51 -52.81 29.89
C ASP A 302 14.25 -51.45 29.95
N ASP A 303 13.55 -50.34 30.24
CA ASP A 303 13.30 -49.89 31.63
C ASP A 303 12.36 -48.65 31.70
N GLU A 304 11.71 -48.51 32.86
CA GLU A 304 10.53 -47.72 33.24
C GLU A 304 10.58 -46.18 33.08
N SER A 305 9.43 -45.59 32.72
CA SER A 305 8.79 -44.49 33.49
C SER A 305 7.45 -44.12 32.87
N ALA A 306 6.38 -44.37 33.61
CA ALA A 306 5.00 -44.02 33.27
C ALA A 306 4.73 -42.51 33.43
N GLU A 307 4.05 -41.88 32.46
CA GLU A 307 2.97 -40.91 32.76
C GLU A 307 2.07 -40.61 31.53
N THR A 308 0.79 -40.90 31.71
CA THR A 308 -0.42 -40.28 31.13
C THR A 308 -0.59 -40.14 29.61
N THR A 309 -1.50 -40.96 29.09
CA THR A 309 -2.32 -40.75 27.90
C THR A 309 -3.09 -39.42 27.96
N GLU A 310 -2.74 -38.46 27.09
CA GLU A 310 -3.66 -37.41 26.64
C GLU A 310 -4.17 -37.74 25.24
N THR A 311 -5.48 -37.86 25.12
CA THR A 311 -6.23 -37.96 23.87
C THR A 311 -6.00 -36.69 23.02
N PRO A 312 -5.66 -36.77 21.72
CA PRO A 312 -5.55 -35.56 20.89
C PRO A 312 -6.92 -34.88 20.77
N LYS A 313 -6.96 -33.56 20.98
CA LYS A 313 -8.16 -32.72 20.77
C LYS A 313 -8.53 -32.65 19.28
N PRO A 314 -9.82 -32.51 18.94
CA PRO A 314 -10.30 -32.54 17.57
C PRO A 314 -10.17 -31.15 16.91
N ASP A 315 -8.95 -30.67 16.65
CA ASP A 315 -8.75 -29.38 15.96
C ASP A 315 -8.02 -29.50 14.61
N ASP A 316 -7.60 -30.70 14.18
CA ASP A 316 -7.05 -30.93 12.83
C ASP A 316 -8.12 -31.39 11.83
N MET A 317 -9.28 -30.72 11.82
CA MET A 317 -10.25 -30.91 10.73
C MET A 317 -9.86 -30.04 9.53
N ASN A 318 -9.31 -30.68 8.49
CA ASN A 318 -9.18 -30.10 7.15
C ASN A 318 -10.52 -29.47 6.74
N THR A 319 -10.56 -28.15 6.64
CA THR A 319 -11.77 -27.39 6.32
C THR A 319 -11.85 -27.15 4.82
N ILE A 320 -12.97 -27.55 4.21
CA ILE A 320 -13.29 -27.28 2.81
C ILE A 320 -14.34 -26.18 2.77
N ASN A 321 -13.99 -25.01 2.23
CA ASN A 321 -14.92 -23.89 2.04
C ASN A 321 -15.46 -23.90 0.59
N VAL A 322 -16.77 -24.11 0.42
CA VAL A 322 -17.44 -24.07 -0.89
C VAL A 322 -18.49 -22.96 -0.90
N THR A 323 -18.39 -22.03 -1.85
CA THR A 323 -19.41 -21.00 -2.09
C THR A 323 -20.14 -21.28 -3.40
N VAL A 324 -21.45 -21.56 -3.35
CA VAL A 324 -22.30 -21.74 -4.54
C VAL A 324 -23.33 -20.61 -4.61
N LYS A 325 -23.27 -19.82 -5.69
CA LYS A 325 -24.20 -18.70 -5.90
C LYS A 325 -25.56 -19.11 -6.46
N ASN A 326 -25.68 -20.26 -7.13
CA ASN A 326 -26.94 -20.94 -7.50
C ASN A 326 -26.64 -22.38 -7.96
N GLY A 327 -27.32 -23.38 -7.38
CA GLY A 327 -27.15 -24.81 -7.70
C GLY A 327 -27.20 -25.72 -6.46
N THR A 328 -27.17 -27.04 -6.67
CA THR A 328 -27.13 -28.04 -5.58
C THR A 328 -25.74 -28.66 -5.48
N ILE A 329 -25.21 -28.76 -4.26
CA ILE A 329 -23.99 -29.51 -3.97
C ILE A 329 -24.39 -30.93 -3.56
N THR A 330 -23.77 -31.95 -4.16
CA THR A 330 -23.89 -33.33 -3.70
C THR A 330 -22.49 -33.84 -3.39
N ILE A 331 -22.28 -34.29 -2.14
CA ILE A 331 -21.05 -34.93 -1.69
C ILE A 331 -21.41 -36.41 -1.53
N ASP A 332 -20.86 -37.25 -2.41
CA ASP A 332 -21.00 -38.70 -2.35
C ASP A 332 -19.68 -39.29 -1.86
N ASN A 333 -19.73 -40.14 -0.83
CA ASN A 333 -18.55 -40.79 -0.26
C ASN A 333 -18.17 -42.09 -1.01
N GLY A 334 -18.67 -42.28 -2.23
CA GLY A 334 -18.19 -43.30 -3.17
C GLY A 334 -18.36 -44.76 -2.71
N ALA A 335 -19.07 -45.02 -1.61
CA ALA A 335 -19.41 -46.37 -1.18
C ALA A 335 -20.53 -46.93 -2.08
N LYS A 336 -20.14 -47.45 -3.25
CA LYS A 336 -21.02 -48.27 -4.08
C LYS A 336 -21.25 -49.60 -3.37
N GLY A 337 -22.46 -49.79 -2.85
CA GLY A 337 -23.02 -51.11 -2.54
C GLY A 337 -23.46 -51.85 -3.80
#